data_AF-A0A2T2ULM6-F1
#
_entry.id   AF-A0A2T2ULM6-F1
#
_cell.length_a   1.000
_cell.length_b   1.000
_cell.length_c   1.000
_cell.angle_alpha   90.00
_cell.angle_beta   90.00
_cell.angle_gamma   90.00
#
_symmetry.space_group_name_H-M   'P 1'
#
loop_
_entity.id
_entity.type
_entity.pdbx_description
1 polymer ?
#
loop_
_entity_poly.entity_id
_entity_poly.type
_entity_poly.pdbx_seq_one_letter_code
_entity_poly.pdbx_strand_id
1 'polypeptide(L)'
;MSTLPDGEYLLTNVQWRRQDRDEAFRPLHGFTTGHLVVEGSTAEARARFNDQFLSNRFSDLEEDGIPITLTLAVLETENTYTLSCSAPTLVRAGASYRLEAPGDMVNAEGTSSA
;
A
#
# COMPACT_ATOMS: atom_id res chain seq x y z
N MET A 1 19.98 -4.76 2.73
CA MET A 1 18.51 -4.68 2.62
C MET A 1 18.00 -4.09 3.91
N SER A 2 17.13 -3.09 3.83
CA SER A 2 16.67 -2.35 5.00
C SER A 2 15.29 -2.87 5.37
N THR A 3 15.21 -3.74 6.36
CA THR A 3 13.94 -4.02 7.04
C THR A 3 13.56 -2.75 7.79
N LEU A 4 12.36 -2.21 7.53
CA LEU A 4 11.87 -1.07 8.29
C LEU A 4 11.68 -1.54 9.75
N PRO A 5 12.27 -0.87 10.76
CA PRO A 5 12.09 -1.28 12.14
C PRO A 5 10.62 -1.16 12.58
N ASP A 6 10.28 -1.78 13.71
CA ASP A 6 8.97 -1.62 14.31
C ASP A 6 8.73 -0.15 14.68
N GLY A 7 7.54 0.36 14.37
CA GLY A 7 7.20 1.76 14.61
C GLY A 7 6.12 2.30 13.69
N GLU A 8 5.84 3.59 13.86
CA GLU A 8 4.91 4.35 13.03
C GLU A 8 5.68 5.30 12.12
N TYR A 9 5.30 5.29 10.84
CA TYR A 9 5.98 6.01 9.77
C TYR A 9 4.99 6.82 8.95
N LEU A 10 5.41 7.99 8.49
CA LEU A 10 4.63 8.78 7.55
C LEU A 10 4.90 8.33 6.12
N LEU A 11 3.84 8.19 5.34
CA LEU A 11 3.91 7.87 3.92
C LEU A 11 3.95 9.15 3.08
N THR A 12 4.80 9.17 2.06
CA THR A 12 4.87 10.25 1.06
C THR A 12 4.24 9.86 -0.27
N ASN A 13 4.14 8.56 -0.55
CA ASN A 13 3.52 8.05 -1.76
C ASN A 13 3.05 6.60 -1.57
N VAL A 14 1.97 6.24 -2.27
CA VAL A 14 1.44 4.88 -2.32
C VAL A 14 1.13 4.51 -3.77
N GLN A 15 1.70 3.39 -4.21
CA GLN A 15 1.38 2.75 -5.48
C GLN A 15 0.85 1.35 -5.22
N TRP A 16 0.12 0.80 -6.18
CA TRP A 16 -0.50 -0.51 -6.02
C TRP A 16 -0.49 -1.31 -7.31
N ARG A 17 -0.59 -2.63 -7.17
CA ARG A 17 -0.94 -3.55 -8.26
C ARG A 17 -1.72 -4.73 -7.71
N ARG A 18 -2.48 -5.39 -8.58
CA ARG A 18 -3.05 -6.71 -8.31
C ARG A 18 -1.95 -7.77 -8.28
N GLN A 19 -2.08 -8.78 -7.42
CA GLN A 19 -1.15 -9.92 -7.40
C GLN A 19 -1.53 -11.02 -8.40
N ASP A 20 -2.82 -11.12 -8.73
CA ASP A 20 -3.33 -12.11 -9.67
C ASP A 20 -3.11 -11.73 -11.15
N ARG A 21 -2.55 -10.55 -11.40
CA ARG A 21 -2.24 -10.05 -12.74
C ARG A 21 -0.82 -9.52 -12.79
N ASP A 22 -0.11 -9.84 -13.86
CA ASP A 22 1.22 -9.28 -14.12
C ASP A 22 1.07 -7.85 -14.67
N GLU A 23 0.85 -6.91 -13.75
CA GLU A 23 0.67 -5.50 -14.05
C GLU A 23 1.74 -4.63 -13.36
N ALA A 24 2.10 -3.53 -14.02
CA ALA A 24 2.96 -2.52 -13.41
C ALA A 24 2.25 -1.83 -12.23
N PHE A 25 3.05 -1.38 -11.26
CA PHE A 25 2.54 -0.54 -10.17
C PHE A 25 1.90 0.73 -10.71
N ARG A 26 0.68 1.01 -10.27
CA ARG A 26 -0.07 2.21 -10.64
C ARG A 26 -0.11 3.18 -9.46
N PRO A 27 0.03 4.49 -9.70
CA PRO A 27 -0.14 5.47 -8.63
C PRO A 27 -1.60 5.51 -8.15
N LEU A 28 -1.78 5.71 -6.85
CA LEU A 28 -3.07 6.09 -6.29
C LEU A 28 -3.20 7.62 -6.33
N HIS A 29 -4.03 8.12 -7.24
CA HIS A 29 -4.22 9.55 -7.42
C HIS A 29 -4.88 10.18 -6.20
N GLY A 30 -4.59 11.47 -5.98
CA GLY A 30 -5.17 12.23 -4.89
C GLY A 30 -4.63 11.87 -3.50
N PHE A 31 -3.50 11.15 -3.40
CA PHE A 31 -2.84 10.89 -2.12
C PHE A 31 -2.62 12.20 -1.35
N THR A 32 -3.01 12.20 -0.07
CA THR A 32 -2.88 13.38 0.80
C THR A 32 -1.92 13.13 1.95
N THR A 33 -2.13 12.02 2.66
CA THR A 33 -1.34 11.60 3.81
C THR A 33 -1.54 10.11 4.03
N GLY A 34 -0.57 9.46 4.65
CA GLY A 34 -0.72 8.09 5.10
C GLY A 34 0.25 7.76 6.21
N HIS A 35 -0.05 6.69 6.91
CA HIS A 35 0.77 6.13 7.97
C HIS A 35 1.00 4.65 7.67
N LEU A 36 2.18 4.17 8.05
CA LEU A 36 2.53 2.77 8.05
C LEU A 36 2.90 2.40 9.48
N VAL A 37 2.20 1.43 10.05
CA VAL A 37 2.55 0.85 11.35
C VAL A 37 3.20 -0.49 11.09
N VAL A 38 4.44 -0.69 11.55
CA VAL A 38 5.18 -1.96 11.41
C VAL A 38 5.28 -2.63 12.77
N GLU A 39 4.91 -3.91 12.80
CA GLU A 39 4.98 -4.78 13.98
C GLU A 39 5.54 -6.15 13.56
N GLY A 40 6.84 -6.36 13.79
CA GLY A 40 7.55 -7.58 13.41
C GLY A 40 7.60 -7.77 11.89
N SER A 41 6.99 -8.86 11.40
CA SER A 41 6.89 -9.14 9.95
C SER A 41 5.66 -8.53 9.28
N THR A 42 4.74 -7.99 10.09
CA THR A 42 3.45 -7.47 9.62
C THR A 42 3.47 -5.95 9.61
N ALA A 43 2.64 -5.37 8.75
CA ALA A 43 2.43 -3.93 8.75
C ALA A 43 1.01 -3.57 8.30
N GLU A 44 0.56 -2.40 8.75
CA GLU A 44 -0.72 -1.82 8.35
C GLU A 44 -0.48 -0.47 7.68
N ALA A 45 -0.83 -0.37 6.39
CA ALA A 45 -0.83 0.90 5.68
C ALA A 45 -2.22 1.54 5.74
N ARG A 46 -2.28 2.78 6.21
CA ARG A 46 -3.48 3.61 6.20
C ARG A 46 -3.22 4.87 5.39
N ALA A 47 -3.94 5.07 4.29
CA ALA A 47 -3.71 6.22 3.40
C ALA A 47 -5.00 6.92 3.01
N ARG A 48 -4.97 8.25 2.95
CA ARG A 48 -6.12 9.09 2.59
C ARG A 48 -5.96 9.67 1.19
N PHE A 49 -7.04 9.61 0.42
CA PHE A 49 -7.10 10.04 -0.97
C PHE A 49 -8.26 10.99 -1.23
N ASN A 50 -7.99 12.05 -1.99
CA ASN A 50 -8.98 12.95 -2.60
C ASN A 50 -9.19 12.58 -4.08
N ASP A 51 -9.44 11.30 -4.36
CA ASP A 51 -9.83 10.83 -5.70
C ASP A 51 -11.24 10.22 -5.64
N GLN A 52 -12.19 10.86 -6.32
CA GLN A 52 -13.59 10.40 -6.36
C GLN A 52 -13.77 9.10 -7.14
N PHE A 53 -12.80 8.74 -7.99
CA PHE A 53 -12.81 7.51 -8.77
C PHE A 53 -12.10 6.35 -8.08
N LEU A 54 -11.59 6.55 -6.87
CA LEU A 54 -10.86 5.50 -6.15
C LEU A 54 -11.77 4.30 -5.85
N SER A 55 -13.04 4.54 -5.54
CA SER A 55 -14.04 3.49 -5.36
C SER A 55 -14.17 2.58 -6.57
N ASN A 56 -14.14 3.12 -7.79
CA ASN A 56 -14.26 2.32 -9.02
C ASN A 56 -13.03 1.45 -9.28
N ARG A 57 -11.87 1.79 -8.69
CA ARG A 57 -10.64 0.99 -8.84
C ARG A 57 -10.55 -0.12 -7.80
N PHE A 58 -11.22 0.04 -6.66
CA PHE A 58 -11.15 -0.85 -5.51
C PHE A 58 -12.45 -1.61 -5.22
N SER A 59 -13.55 -1.30 -5.91
CA SER A 59 -14.86 -1.93 -5.71
C SER A 59 -14.78 -3.45 -5.74
N ASP A 60 -14.09 -3.97 -6.76
CA ASP A 60 -14.02 -5.40 -7.01
C ASP A 60 -12.99 -6.07 -6.07
N LEU A 61 -12.02 -5.30 -5.55
CA LEU A 61 -10.91 -5.87 -4.77
C LEU A 61 -11.35 -6.32 -3.39
N GLU A 62 -12.20 -5.52 -2.74
CA GLU A 62 -12.74 -5.84 -1.42
C GLU A 62 -13.79 -6.95 -1.50
N GLU A 63 -14.71 -6.87 -2.47
CA GLU A 63 -15.79 -7.85 -2.65
C GLU A 63 -15.26 -9.25 -3.05
N ASP A 64 -14.31 -9.29 -3.98
CA ASP A 64 -13.76 -10.56 -4.49
C ASP A 64 -12.55 -11.07 -3.68
N GLY A 65 -12.13 -10.34 -2.64
CA GLY A 65 -10.96 -10.67 -1.83
C GLY A 65 -9.68 -10.76 -2.65
N ILE A 66 -9.49 -9.85 -3.61
CA ILE A 66 -8.36 -9.89 -4.53
C ILE A 66 -7.10 -9.36 -3.84
N PRO A 67 -6.03 -10.17 -3.76
CA PRO A 67 -4.79 -9.74 -3.17
C PRO A 67 -4.09 -8.66 -4.00
N ILE A 68 -3.55 -7.67 -3.30
CA ILE A 68 -2.79 -6.57 -3.90
C ILE A 68 -1.40 -6.47 -3.30
N THR A 69 -0.50 -5.85 -4.05
CA THR A 69 0.79 -5.40 -3.53
C THR A 69 0.80 -3.88 -3.50
N LEU A 70 1.20 -3.31 -2.38
CA LEU A 70 1.48 -1.88 -2.26
C LEU A 70 2.98 -1.62 -2.29
N THR A 71 3.36 -0.54 -2.97
CA THR A 71 4.69 0.06 -2.83
C THR A 71 4.54 1.38 -2.08
N LEU A 72 5.28 1.50 -0.99
CA LEU A 72 5.16 2.55 0.02
C LEU A 72 6.47 3.35 0.05
N ALA A 73 6.37 4.65 -0.20
CA ALA A 73 7.48 5.57 0.07
C ALA A 73 7.29 6.15 1.47
N VAL A 74 8.30 6.00 2.33
CA VAL A 74 8.28 6.46 3.71
C VAL A 74 9.07 7.76 3.83
N LEU A 75 8.51 8.76 4.52
CA LEU A 75 9.13 10.04 4.80
C LEU A 75 10.48 9.83 5.51
N GLU A 76 11.47 10.68 5.19
CA GLU A 76 12.83 10.61 5.77
C GLU A 76 13.60 9.32 5.48
N THR A 77 13.11 8.51 4.53
CA THR A 77 13.84 7.35 4.00
C THR A 77 13.97 7.44 2.49
N GLU A 78 15.09 6.95 1.96
CA GLU A 78 15.31 6.89 0.50
C GLU A 78 14.77 5.58 -0.12
N ASN A 79 14.33 4.64 0.72
CA ASN A 79 13.87 3.32 0.29
C ASN A 79 12.36 3.30 0.05
N THR A 80 11.94 2.49 -0.91
CA THR A 80 10.55 2.06 -1.04
C THR A 80 10.38 0.69 -0.38
N TYR A 81 9.23 0.49 0.24
CA TYR A 81 8.87 -0.74 0.93
C TYR A 81 7.69 -1.40 0.24
N THR A 82 7.65 -2.73 0.26
CA THR A 82 6.59 -3.50 -0.38
C THR A 82 5.74 -4.17 0.68
N LEU A 83 4.42 -4.04 0.56
CA LEU A 83 3.44 -4.65 1.45
C LEU A 83 2.52 -5.57 0.64
N SER A 84 2.49 -6.85 0.99
CA SER A 84 1.58 -7.83 0.40
C SER A 84 0.29 -7.88 1.21
N CYS A 85 -0.83 -7.49 0.61
CA CYS A 85 -2.12 -7.37 1.29
C CYS A 85 -3.11 -8.37 0.69
N SER A 86 -3.77 -9.18 1.52
CA SER A 86 -4.75 -10.17 1.03
C SER A 86 -6.00 -9.53 0.45
N ALA A 87 -6.47 -8.42 1.03
CA ALA A 87 -7.50 -7.57 0.45
C ALA A 87 -7.40 -6.16 1.07
N PRO A 88 -7.38 -5.09 0.27
CA PRO A 88 -7.52 -3.74 0.78
C PRO A 88 -8.97 -3.44 1.18
N THR A 89 -9.17 -2.61 2.19
CA THR A 89 -10.48 -2.04 2.53
C THR A 89 -10.53 -0.58 2.15
N LEU A 90 -11.62 -0.15 1.48
CA LEU A 90 -11.80 1.25 1.11
C LEU A 90 -12.97 1.89 1.88
N VAL A 91 -12.63 2.75 2.83
CA VAL A 91 -13.61 3.43 3.68
C VAL A 91 -13.89 4.85 3.18
N ARG A 92 -15.16 5.20 3.00
CA ARG A 92 -15.54 6.58 2.68
C ARG A 92 -15.36 7.50 3.90
N ALA A 93 -14.58 8.57 3.74
CA ALA A 93 -14.25 9.54 4.79
C ALA A 93 -14.68 10.96 4.36
N GLY A 94 -15.99 11.19 4.32
CA GLY A 94 -16.57 12.45 3.85
C GLY A 94 -16.41 12.63 2.33
N ALA A 95 -15.68 13.67 1.92
CA ALA A 95 -15.31 13.94 0.53
C ALA A 95 -14.01 13.23 0.08
N SER A 96 -13.42 12.42 0.97
CA SER A 96 -12.22 11.64 0.72
C SER A 96 -12.50 10.14 0.88
N TYR A 97 -11.52 9.33 0.49
CA TYR A 97 -11.46 7.91 0.82
C TYR A 97 -10.26 7.61 1.70
N ARG A 98 -10.38 6.57 2.52
CA ARG A 98 -9.29 5.98 3.29
C ARG A 98 -9.08 4.53 2.85
N LEU A 99 -7.87 4.23 2.41
CA LEU A 99 -7.40 2.87 2.19
C LEU A 99 -6.85 2.34 3.51
N GLU A 100 -7.28 1.14 3.89
CA GLU A 100 -6.71 0.36 4.98
C GLU A 100 -6.21 -0.96 4.37
N ALA A 101 -4.92 -1.24 4.55
CA ALA A 101 -4.28 -2.38 3.93
C ALA A 101 -3.34 -3.05 4.93
N PRO A 102 -3.84 -3.99 5.74
CA PRO A 102 -3.01 -4.87 6.54
C PRO A 102 -2.31 -5.90 5.64
N GLY A 103 -1.07 -6.23 5.96
CA GLY A 103 -0.30 -7.17 5.17
C GLY A 103 1.06 -7.53 5.74
N ASP A 104 1.80 -8.29 4.96
CA ASP A 104 3.17 -8.71 5.27
C ASP A 104 4.18 -7.83 4.54
N MET A 105 5.20 -7.38 5.27
CA MET A 105 6.30 -6.64 4.67
C MET A 105 7.13 -7.60 3.81
N VAL A 106 7.12 -7.36 2.50
CA VAL A 106 7.90 -8.16 1.55
C VAL A 106 9.26 -7.50 1.41
N ASN A 107 10.31 -8.20 1.85
CA ASN A 107 11.66 -7.82 1.47
C ASN A 107 11.75 -7.95 -0.06
N ALA A 108 12.07 -6.86 -0.76
CA ALA A 108 12.32 -6.94 -2.19
C ALA A 108 13.38 -8.01 -2.44
N GLU A 109 13.01 -9.12 -3.09
CA GLU A 109 13.99 -10.05 -3.62
C GLU A 109 14.89 -9.23 -4.52
N GLY A 110 16.16 -9.10 -4.12
CA GLY A 110 17.17 -8.56 -5.01
C GLY A 110 17.12 -9.42 -6.25
N THR A 111 16.85 -8.81 -7.40
CA THR A 111 17.16 -9.44 -8.67
C THR A 111 18.65 -9.70 -8.65
N SER A 112 19.05 -10.90 -8.21
CA SER A 112 20.36 -11.45 -8.51
C SER A 112 20.37 -11.73 -10.00
N SER A 113 20.65 -10.70 -10.78
CA SER A 113 21.14 -10.89 -12.13
C SER A 113 22.62 -11.26 -12.00
N ALA A 114 22.89 -12.53 -12.23
CA ALA A 114 24.22 -13.12 -12.39
C ALA A 114 24.99 -12.51 -13.57
#